data_AF-A0A1X1DAH2-F1
#
_entry.id   AF-A0A1X1DAH2-F1
#
_cell.length_a   1.000
_cell.length_b   1.000
_cell.length_c   1.000
_cell.angle_alpha   90.00
_cell.angle_beta   90.00
_cell.angle_gamma   90.00
#
_symmetry.space_group_name_H-M   'P 1'
#
loop_
_entity.id
_entity.type
_entity.pdbx_description
1 polymer ?
#
loop_
_entity_poly.entity_id
_entity_poly.type
_entity_poly.pdbx_seq_one_letter_code
_entity_poly.pdbx_strand_id
1 'polypeptide(L)'
;MPITLPPQRRINPYARVHLCFLAVFLFSAFLTAHEALELKNNYEQRQSAQLAEIQKALDSQFQESVDELNYYQKMLNYALTHPLDADYGREALRRFQLLRHQPTWQLQLPNARSMPLNGVGDSWLARDPLLVRNPATLEAELRAALEFSFIMQFGNQTQDFHSRFWYTSRAGYFISSRPPENAQALEQSYATMIQRGYFRDQNPAGAQHAQRRWTGAYQGEFGEGLMLTVSSPVVSQHYWYGVLSMDFTRQRMHSVLQSARHSLLQGKLLLVDHNLQEITRLSAPDDRPLTSQQQARLEQRMRQQTTGVLRLGTQFASWSKLNNVDAWLVNIQSLQQGLSQELGRLALFLFGMWLLFVLLLLLAHQIIFRLVRRMDALSARLSWRANYDGLTRLLNRSAFFEQFVALAARCQQQQQPLAVIQLDIDHFKQVNDRWGHQAGDQALMHVAAVISHTLRRYDVAGRIGGEEFCIVLPETTLSDAQAVAERIRIRLAGKTILLNATTVFNVTLSAGVTSSEEQGDYNAERLQAVADRRLYQAKSGGRNRVCAED
;
A
#
# COMPACT_ATOMS: atom_id res chain seq x y z
N MET A 1 35.28 47.03 18.16
CA MET A 1 34.88 45.69 18.64
C MET A 1 35.03 44.71 17.49
N PRO A 2 35.91 43.71 17.57
CA PRO A 2 36.06 42.72 16.52
C PRO A 2 34.94 41.67 16.62
N ILE A 3 34.35 41.34 15.48
CA ILE A 3 33.25 40.39 15.32
C ILE A 3 33.82 38.97 15.42
N THR A 4 33.59 38.29 16.53
CA THR A 4 33.85 36.85 16.68
C THR A 4 32.79 36.06 15.92
N LEU A 5 33.15 35.52 14.76
CA LEU A 5 32.34 34.52 14.06
C LEU A 5 32.18 33.27 14.94
N PRO A 6 30.96 32.72 15.11
CA PRO A 6 30.74 31.55 15.94
C PRO A 6 31.38 30.30 15.30
N PRO A 7 31.78 29.29 16.10
CA PRO A 7 32.40 28.08 15.59
C PRO A 7 31.41 27.33 14.70
N GLN A 8 31.72 27.22 13.40
CA GLN A 8 30.99 26.35 12.49
C GLN A 8 31.02 24.92 13.06
N ARG A 9 29.89 24.46 13.63
CA ARG A 9 29.67 23.06 13.98
C ARG A 9 29.81 22.23 12.71
N ARG A 10 31.01 21.73 12.43
CA ARG A 10 31.26 20.79 11.34
C ARG A 10 30.52 19.50 11.68
N ILE A 11 29.29 19.38 11.17
CA ILE A 11 28.52 18.14 11.24
C ILE A 11 29.38 17.05 10.62
N ASN A 12 29.56 15.97 11.39
CA ASN A 12 30.33 14.79 11.03
C ASN A 12 29.97 14.34 9.60
N PRO A 13 30.94 14.19 8.68
CA PRO A 13 30.68 13.79 7.30
C PRO A 13 29.90 12.47 7.20
N TYR A 14 30.09 11.54 8.15
CA TYR A 14 29.33 10.31 8.24
C TYR A 14 27.83 10.56 8.47
N ALA A 15 27.49 11.49 9.37
CA ALA A 15 26.10 11.81 9.69
C ALA A 15 25.36 12.42 8.49
N ARG A 16 26.04 13.20 7.64
CA ARG A 16 25.45 13.77 6.42
C ARG A 16 25.08 12.68 5.42
N VAL A 17 25.96 11.70 5.22
CA VAL A 17 25.67 10.56 4.33
C VAL A 17 24.46 9.79 4.85
N HIS A 18 24.40 9.44 6.14
CA HIS A 18 23.22 8.76 6.69
C HIS A 18 21.93 9.57 6.54
N LEU A 19 21.96 10.88 6.83
CA LEU A 19 20.78 11.75 6.72
C LEU A 19 20.25 11.87 5.29
N CYS A 20 21.13 12.05 4.29
CA CYS A 20 20.71 12.15 2.90
C CYS A 20 20.05 10.84 2.42
N PHE A 21 20.66 9.70 2.72
CA PHE A 21 20.12 8.40 2.33
C PHE A 21 18.80 8.07 3.05
N LEU A 22 18.67 8.44 4.33
CA LEU A 22 17.44 8.30 5.08
C LEU A 22 16.31 9.16 4.49
N ALA A 23 16.61 10.41 4.12
CA ALA A 23 15.63 11.31 3.51
C ALA A 23 15.10 10.76 2.18
N VAL A 24 15.98 10.27 1.30
CA VAL A 24 15.58 9.66 0.02
C VAL A 24 14.77 8.39 0.25
N PHE A 25 15.17 7.55 1.20
CA PHE A 25 14.41 6.34 1.55
C PHE A 25 13.00 6.66 2.06
N LEU A 26 12.87 7.63 2.97
CA LEU A 26 11.56 8.06 3.50
C LEU A 26 10.67 8.63 2.41
N PHE A 27 11.21 9.47 1.52
CA PHE A 27 10.45 10.04 0.42
C PHE A 27 9.99 8.97 -0.57
N SER A 28 10.87 8.02 -0.91
CA SER A 28 10.53 6.89 -1.77
C SER A 28 9.46 5.98 -1.14
N ALA A 29 9.60 5.66 0.15
CA ALA A 29 8.62 4.85 0.88
C ALA A 29 7.24 5.55 0.94
N PHE A 30 7.23 6.87 1.15
CA PHE A 30 6.01 7.67 1.14
C PHE A 30 5.32 7.66 -0.23
N LEU A 31 6.07 7.89 -1.32
CA LEU A 31 5.54 7.88 -2.68
C LEU A 31 4.93 6.51 -3.02
N THR A 32 5.62 5.42 -2.71
CA THR A 32 5.13 4.06 -2.97
C THR A 32 3.90 3.72 -2.14
N ALA A 33 3.83 4.18 -0.87
CA ALA A 33 2.63 4.02 -0.06
C ALA A 33 1.44 4.80 -0.63
N HIS A 34 1.69 6.00 -1.15
CA HIS A 34 0.67 6.82 -1.81
C HIS A 34 0.14 6.15 -3.09
N GLU A 35 1.04 5.72 -3.99
CA GLU A 35 0.68 5.01 -5.22
C GLU A 35 -0.07 3.69 -4.92
N ALA A 36 0.33 2.96 -3.89
CA ALA A 36 -0.37 1.73 -3.48
C ALA A 36 -1.80 2.01 -2.99
N LEU A 37 -2.02 3.12 -2.29
CA LEU A 37 -3.35 3.53 -1.84
C LEU A 37 -4.23 3.94 -3.04
N GLU A 38 -3.66 4.65 -4.00
CA GLU A 38 -4.35 5.06 -5.22
C GLU A 38 -4.70 3.86 -6.11
N LEU A 39 -3.78 2.90 -6.28
CA LEU A 39 -4.03 1.64 -6.97
C LEU A 39 -5.18 0.86 -6.34
N LYS A 40 -5.24 0.81 -5.01
CA LYS A 40 -6.36 0.18 -4.28
C LYS A 40 -7.70 0.88 -4.61
N ASN A 41 -7.75 2.20 -4.53
CA ASN A 41 -8.98 2.95 -4.82
C ASN A 41 -9.43 2.76 -6.27
N ASN A 42 -8.49 2.82 -7.22
CA ASN A 42 -8.76 2.59 -8.64
C ASN A 42 -9.27 1.16 -8.90
N TYR A 43 -8.75 0.18 -8.16
CA TYR A 43 -9.24 -1.19 -8.22
C TYR A 43 -10.69 -1.32 -7.74
N GLU A 44 -11.01 -0.74 -6.57
CA GLU A 44 -12.38 -0.74 -6.02
C GLU A 44 -13.38 -0.04 -6.96
N GLN A 45 -12.98 1.09 -7.57
CA GLN A 45 -13.80 1.81 -8.55
C GLN A 45 -14.04 0.99 -9.82
N ARG A 46 -12.99 0.36 -10.38
CA ARG A 46 -13.14 -0.50 -11.57
C ARG A 46 -14.04 -1.70 -11.29
N GLN A 47 -13.88 -2.35 -10.14
CA GLN A 47 -14.74 -3.47 -9.75
C GLN A 47 -16.21 -3.05 -9.67
N SER A 48 -16.48 -1.87 -9.09
CA SER A 48 -17.83 -1.31 -9.00
C SER A 48 -18.39 -0.96 -10.39
N ALA A 49 -17.57 -0.38 -11.27
CA ALA A 49 -17.98 -0.03 -12.64
C ALA A 49 -18.33 -1.26 -13.48
N GLN A 50 -17.51 -2.32 -13.42
CA GLN A 50 -17.80 -3.58 -14.12
C GLN A 50 -19.09 -4.24 -13.61
N LEU A 51 -19.32 -4.21 -12.29
CA LEU A 51 -20.56 -4.74 -11.71
C LEU A 51 -21.78 -3.92 -12.14
N ALA A 52 -21.65 -2.59 -12.22
CA ALA A 52 -22.70 -1.70 -12.67
C ALA A 52 -23.09 -1.93 -14.14
N GLU A 53 -22.16 -2.32 -15.00
CA GLU A 53 -22.45 -2.68 -16.40
C GLU A 53 -23.34 -3.93 -16.48
N ILE A 54 -22.99 -4.98 -15.72
CA ILE A 54 -23.81 -6.20 -15.64
C ILE A 54 -25.18 -5.89 -15.03
N GLN A 55 -25.20 -5.10 -13.96
CA GLN A 55 -26.44 -4.64 -13.34
C GLN A 55 -27.33 -3.95 -14.39
N LYS A 56 -26.78 -3.03 -15.19
CA LYS A 56 -27.53 -2.31 -16.23
C LYS A 56 -28.10 -3.26 -17.29
N ALA A 57 -27.33 -4.25 -17.73
CA ALA A 57 -27.80 -5.23 -18.70
C ALA A 57 -28.99 -6.04 -18.15
N LEU A 58 -28.89 -6.50 -16.90
CA LEU A 58 -29.96 -7.26 -16.26
C LEU A 58 -31.19 -6.39 -15.93
N ASP A 59 -30.98 -5.18 -15.40
CA ASP A 59 -32.04 -4.20 -15.13
C ASP A 59 -32.80 -3.83 -16.41
N SER A 60 -32.12 -3.75 -17.56
CA SER A 60 -32.74 -3.49 -18.86
C SER A 60 -33.69 -4.61 -19.28
N GLN A 61 -33.28 -5.88 -19.09
CA GLN A 61 -34.12 -7.03 -19.41
C GLN A 61 -35.36 -7.12 -18.50
N PHE A 62 -35.18 -6.84 -17.21
CA PHE A 62 -36.31 -6.76 -16.28
C PHE A 62 -37.22 -5.57 -16.61
N GLN A 63 -36.68 -4.41 -16.95
CA GLN A 63 -37.46 -3.24 -17.32
C GLN A 63 -38.34 -3.52 -18.55
N GLU A 64 -37.77 -4.13 -19.58
CA GLU A 64 -38.48 -4.51 -20.80
C GLU A 64 -39.67 -5.43 -20.49
N SER A 65 -39.44 -6.48 -19.68
CA SER A 65 -40.51 -7.40 -19.27
C SER A 65 -41.58 -6.71 -18.40
N VAL A 66 -41.16 -5.77 -17.56
CA VAL A 66 -42.08 -5.00 -16.71
C VAL A 66 -42.92 -4.01 -17.53
N ASP A 67 -42.33 -3.39 -18.54
CA ASP A 67 -43.06 -2.51 -19.47
C ASP A 67 -44.05 -3.31 -20.32
N GLU A 68 -43.68 -4.52 -20.71
CA GLU A 68 -44.57 -5.48 -21.37
C GLU A 68 -45.74 -5.89 -20.44
N LEU A 69 -45.48 -6.20 -19.17
CA LEU A 69 -46.53 -6.48 -18.18
C LEU A 69 -47.51 -5.30 -18.03
N ASN A 70 -46.98 -4.08 -17.94
CA ASN A 70 -47.78 -2.86 -17.83
C ASN A 70 -48.63 -2.64 -19.09
N TYR A 71 -48.07 -2.91 -20.27
CA TYR A 71 -48.80 -2.84 -21.54
C TYR A 71 -49.98 -3.84 -21.55
N TYR A 72 -49.72 -5.09 -21.19
CA TYR A 72 -50.77 -6.11 -21.11
C TYR A 72 -51.84 -5.79 -20.07
N GLN A 73 -51.45 -5.25 -18.90
CA GLN A 73 -52.39 -4.81 -17.88
C GLN A 73 -53.31 -3.70 -18.39
N LYS A 74 -52.76 -2.69 -19.09
CA LYS A 74 -53.56 -1.63 -19.70
C LYS A 74 -54.51 -2.18 -20.75
N MET A 75 -54.05 -3.11 -21.59
CA MET A 75 -54.89 -3.75 -22.61
C MET A 75 -56.04 -4.55 -21.99
N LEU A 76 -55.77 -5.34 -20.95
CA LEU A 76 -56.81 -6.10 -20.26
C LEU A 76 -57.81 -5.18 -19.55
N ASN A 77 -57.34 -4.12 -18.89
CA ASN A 77 -58.21 -3.10 -18.29
C ASN A 77 -59.07 -2.38 -19.33
N TYR A 78 -58.52 -2.13 -20.53
CA TYR A 78 -59.26 -1.55 -21.63
C TYR A 78 -60.33 -2.50 -22.16
N ALA A 79 -59.99 -3.77 -22.40
CA ALA A 79 -60.92 -4.80 -22.87
C ALA A 79 -62.09 -5.03 -21.88
N LEU A 80 -61.86 -4.85 -20.57
CA LEU A 80 -62.91 -4.90 -19.55
C LEU A 80 -63.97 -3.79 -19.67
N THR A 81 -63.62 -2.66 -20.31
CA THR A 81 -64.51 -1.49 -20.43
C THR A 81 -64.98 -1.20 -21.86
N HIS A 82 -64.23 -1.63 -22.87
CA HIS A 82 -64.45 -1.35 -24.29
C HIS A 82 -64.32 -2.63 -25.12
N PRO A 83 -65.36 -3.47 -25.16
CA PRO A 83 -65.21 -4.82 -25.68
C PRO A 83 -65.34 -4.84 -27.22
N LEU A 84 -64.47 -5.59 -27.91
CA LEU A 84 -64.22 -5.44 -29.36
C LEU A 84 -65.24 -6.17 -30.26
N ASP A 85 -65.71 -7.37 -29.87
CA ASP A 85 -66.70 -8.14 -30.67
C ASP A 85 -67.77 -8.83 -29.82
N ALA A 86 -69.05 -8.48 -30.04
CA ALA A 86 -70.18 -8.93 -29.23
C ALA A 86 -70.63 -10.37 -29.51
N ASP A 87 -70.24 -10.97 -30.64
CA ASP A 87 -70.77 -12.27 -31.05
C ASP A 87 -69.93 -13.43 -30.48
N TYR A 88 -68.60 -13.30 -30.47
CA TYR A 88 -67.72 -14.31 -29.86
C TYR A 88 -67.87 -14.41 -28.34
N GLY A 89 -68.06 -13.27 -27.67
CA GLY A 89 -68.26 -13.23 -26.21
C GLY A 89 -69.52 -13.98 -25.76
N ARG A 90 -70.62 -13.85 -26.51
CA ARG A 90 -71.91 -14.49 -26.18
C ARG A 90 -71.88 -16.01 -26.32
N GLU A 91 -71.25 -16.54 -27.37
CA GLU A 91 -71.10 -18.00 -27.55
C GLU A 91 -70.17 -18.60 -26.49
N ALA A 92 -69.07 -17.92 -26.18
CA ALA A 92 -68.16 -18.38 -25.14
C ALA A 92 -68.81 -18.36 -23.75
N LEU A 93 -69.63 -17.35 -23.43
CA LEU A 93 -70.42 -17.31 -22.21
C LEU A 93 -71.40 -18.48 -22.12
N ARG A 94 -72.12 -18.79 -23.22
CA ARG A 94 -73.04 -19.94 -23.27
C ARG A 94 -72.32 -21.25 -22.96
N ARG A 95 -71.15 -21.48 -23.58
CA ARG A 95 -70.33 -22.67 -23.30
C ARG A 95 -69.85 -22.69 -21.85
N PHE A 96 -69.38 -21.56 -21.34
CA PHE A 96 -68.95 -21.44 -19.96
C PHE A 96 -70.07 -21.80 -18.96
N GLN A 97 -71.32 -21.38 -19.19
CA GLN A 97 -72.45 -21.73 -18.30
C GLN A 97 -72.71 -23.24 -18.22
N LEU A 98 -72.38 -24.01 -19.27
CA LEU A 98 -72.46 -25.47 -19.23
C LEU A 98 -71.26 -26.10 -18.50
N LEU A 99 -70.08 -25.50 -18.66
CA LEU A 99 -68.81 -26.01 -18.14
C LEU A 99 -68.57 -25.70 -16.65
N ARG A 100 -69.14 -24.60 -16.12
CA ARG A 100 -68.88 -24.10 -14.75
C ARG A 100 -69.24 -25.07 -13.62
N HIS A 101 -70.03 -26.10 -13.90
CA HIS A 101 -70.41 -27.14 -12.95
C HIS A 101 -69.42 -28.33 -12.92
N GLN A 102 -68.53 -28.42 -13.90
CA GLN A 102 -67.47 -29.42 -13.92
C GLN A 102 -66.36 -29.03 -12.92
N PRO A 103 -65.64 -29.99 -12.33
CA PRO A 103 -64.57 -29.69 -11.36
C PRO A 103 -63.46 -28.82 -11.97
N THR A 104 -63.12 -29.09 -13.22
CA THR A 104 -62.21 -28.30 -14.06
C THR A 104 -62.80 -28.18 -15.45
N TRP A 105 -62.53 -27.09 -16.14
CA TRP A 105 -62.97 -26.85 -17.51
C TRP A 105 -61.93 -26.07 -18.30
N GLN A 106 -61.97 -26.23 -19.62
CA GLN A 106 -61.16 -25.48 -20.55
C GLN A 106 -62.05 -24.89 -21.64
N LEU A 107 -61.85 -23.61 -21.94
CA LEU A 107 -62.61 -22.88 -22.95
C LEU A 107 -61.63 -22.24 -23.93
N GLN A 108 -61.71 -22.65 -25.19
CA GLN A 108 -60.91 -22.10 -26.28
C GLN A 108 -61.83 -21.74 -27.45
N LEU A 109 -61.53 -20.63 -28.13
CA LEU A 109 -62.28 -20.23 -29.31
C LEU A 109 -61.90 -21.12 -30.51
N PRO A 110 -62.82 -21.38 -31.46
CA PRO A 110 -62.59 -22.30 -32.59
C PRO A 110 -61.42 -21.90 -33.50
N ASN A 111 -61.03 -20.63 -33.49
CA ASN A 111 -59.85 -20.15 -34.21
C ASN A 111 -58.60 -20.58 -33.42
N ALA A 112 -57.82 -21.49 -33.99
CA ALA A 112 -56.67 -22.22 -33.40
C ALA A 112 -55.47 -21.35 -32.94
N ARG A 113 -55.68 -20.07 -32.68
CA ARG A 113 -54.68 -19.07 -32.29
C ARG A 113 -54.95 -18.39 -30.94
N SER A 114 -56.07 -18.67 -30.26
CA SER A 114 -56.29 -18.17 -28.89
C SER A 114 -55.66 -19.10 -27.83
N MET A 115 -55.12 -18.53 -26.75
CA MET A 115 -54.76 -19.34 -25.58
C MET A 115 -56.03 -19.84 -24.88
N PRO A 116 -56.08 -21.09 -24.39
CA PRO A 116 -57.25 -21.60 -23.68
C PRO A 116 -57.41 -20.90 -22.33
N LEU A 117 -58.65 -20.56 -21.98
CA LEU A 117 -59.04 -20.22 -20.61
C LEU A 117 -59.19 -21.53 -19.84
N ASN A 118 -58.44 -21.66 -18.75
CA ASN A 118 -58.40 -22.84 -17.90
C ASN A 118 -59.06 -22.48 -16.57
N GLY A 119 -60.06 -23.22 -16.14
CA GLY A 119 -60.77 -22.85 -14.92
C GLY A 119 -61.31 -24.01 -14.10
N VAL A 120 -61.76 -23.64 -12.92
CA VAL A 120 -62.32 -24.53 -11.91
C VAL A 120 -63.81 -24.28 -11.73
N GLY A 121 -64.51 -25.31 -11.27
CA GLY A 121 -65.95 -25.28 -11.06
C GLY A 121 -66.39 -24.35 -9.93
N ASP A 122 -67.69 -24.05 -9.88
CA ASP A 122 -68.30 -23.23 -8.81
C ASP A 122 -68.04 -23.80 -7.40
N SER A 123 -68.07 -25.14 -7.25
CA SER A 123 -67.82 -25.80 -5.96
C SER A 123 -66.40 -25.58 -5.44
N TRP A 124 -65.45 -25.32 -6.34
CA TRP A 124 -64.06 -25.07 -5.99
C TRP A 124 -63.87 -23.66 -5.41
N LEU A 125 -64.60 -22.67 -5.95
CA LEU A 125 -64.53 -21.27 -5.50
C LEU A 125 -64.87 -21.09 -4.02
N ALA A 126 -65.75 -21.94 -3.49
CA ALA A 126 -66.14 -21.90 -2.07
C ALA A 126 -64.97 -22.19 -1.11
N ARG A 127 -63.83 -22.67 -1.60
CA ARG A 127 -62.65 -23.00 -0.78
C ARG A 127 -61.86 -21.77 -0.32
N ASP A 128 -61.96 -20.61 -0.99
CA ASP A 128 -61.21 -19.40 -0.62
C ASP A 128 -62.05 -18.12 -0.79
N PRO A 129 -62.20 -17.29 0.25
CA PRO A 129 -63.03 -16.08 0.22
C PRO A 129 -62.50 -14.98 -0.70
N LEU A 130 -61.23 -15.03 -1.12
CA LEU A 130 -60.70 -14.09 -2.11
C LEU A 130 -61.31 -14.31 -3.50
N LEU A 131 -61.86 -15.50 -3.76
CA LEU A 131 -62.40 -15.88 -5.05
C LEU A 131 -63.89 -15.60 -5.13
N VAL A 132 -64.27 -14.83 -6.15
CA VAL A 132 -65.64 -14.39 -6.34
C VAL A 132 -65.95 -14.38 -7.83
N ARG A 133 -66.99 -15.11 -8.21
CA ARG A 133 -67.57 -15.09 -9.55
C ARG A 133 -68.80 -14.20 -9.55
N ASN A 134 -68.60 -12.89 -9.74
CA ASN A 134 -69.66 -11.89 -9.67
C ASN A 134 -70.52 -11.91 -10.95
N PRO A 135 -71.82 -12.27 -10.89
CA PRO A 135 -72.67 -12.34 -12.07
C PRO A 135 -72.77 -11.03 -12.85
N ALA A 136 -72.67 -9.88 -12.18
CA ALA A 136 -72.81 -8.56 -12.80
C ALA A 136 -71.63 -8.20 -13.71
N THR A 137 -70.43 -8.73 -13.45
CA THR A 137 -69.21 -8.41 -14.19
C THR A 137 -68.66 -9.59 -15.00
N LEU A 138 -69.17 -10.80 -14.76
CA LEU A 138 -68.63 -12.05 -15.31
C LEU A 138 -68.61 -12.09 -16.84
N GLU A 139 -69.66 -11.57 -17.50
CA GLU A 139 -69.72 -11.53 -18.97
C GLU A 139 -68.60 -10.64 -19.54
N ALA A 140 -68.44 -9.43 -18.99
CA ALA A 140 -67.39 -8.50 -19.40
C ALA A 140 -65.99 -9.08 -19.10
N GLU A 141 -65.83 -9.74 -17.96
CA GLU A 141 -64.56 -10.36 -17.54
C GLU A 141 -64.14 -11.52 -18.45
N LEU A 142 -65.05 -12.45 -18.74
CA LEU A 142 -64.78 -13.58 -19.64
C LEU A 142 -64.50 -13.12 -21.06
N ARG A 143 -65.26 -12.13 -21.56
CA ARG A 143 -65.04 -11.57 -22.89
C ARG A 143 -63.68 -10.87 -22.98
N ALA A 144 -63.34 -10.04 -22.01
CA ALA A 144 -62.03 -9.39 -21.94
C ALA A 144 -60.89 -10.40 -21.86
N ALA A 145 -61.05 -11.47 -21.07
CA ALA A 145 -60.06 -12.54 -20.97
C ALA A 145 -59.89 -13.30 -22.30
N LEU A 146 -60.97 -13.60 -23.01
CA LEU A 146 -60.92 -14.23 -24.34
C LEU A 146 -60.26 -13.33 -25.38
N GLU A 147 -60.58 -12.03 -25.41
CA GLU A 147 -59.93 -11.06 -26.29
C GLU A 147 -58.43 -10.97 -25.96
N PHE A 148 -58.09 -10.90 -24.67
CA PHE A 148 -56.71 -10.87 -24.19
C PHE A 148 -55.93 -12.15 -24.51
N SER A 149 -56.59 -13.31 -24.53
CA SER A 149 -55.98 -14.60 -24.86
C SER A 149 -55.38 -14.67 -26.28
N PHE A 150 -55.86 -13.84 -27.21
CA PHE A 150 -55.26 -13.69 -28.54
C PHE A 150 -53.96 -12.88 -28.49
N ILE A 151 -53.94 -11.81 -27.68
CA ILE A 151 -52.80 -10.91 -27.57
C ILE A 151 -51.62 -11.63 -26.92
N MET A 152 -51.87 -12.44 -25.89
CA MET A 152 -50.83 -13.22 -25.21
C MET A 152 -50.06 -14.17 -26.14
N GLN A 153 -50.61 -14.54 -27.30
CA GLN A 153 -49.95 -15.43 -28.26
C GLN A 153 -48.76 -14.78 -28.98
N PHE A 154 -48.67 -13.44 -29.00
CA PHE A 154 -47.61 -12.75 -29.72
C PHE A 154 -46.26 -12.74 -28.97
N GLY A 155 -46.21 -13.23 -27.73
CA GLY A 155 -44.95 -13.44 -27.00
C GLY A 155 -44.11 -14.54 -27.65
N ASN A 156 -42.80 -14.30 -27.81
CA ASN A 156 -41.88 -15.29 -28.31
C ASN A 156 -41.22 -16.06 -27.14
N GLN A 157 -41.80 -17.20 -26.77
CA GLN A 157 -41.33 -18.04 -25.66
C GLN A 157 -39.84 -18.42 -25.72
N THR A 158 -39.20 -18.36 -26.89
CA THR A 158 -37.78 -18.65 -27.09
C THR A 158 -36.88 -17.43 -26.89
N GLN A 159 -37.33 -16.24 -27.28
CA GLN A 159 -36.56 -15.00 -27.24
C GLN A 159 -36.84 -14.13 -26.00
N ASP A 160 -38.06 -14.20 -25.46
CA ASP A 160 -38.46 -13.40 -24.33
C ASP A 160 -37.66 -13.75 -23.07
N PHE A 161 -37.35 -12.72 -22.28
CA PHE A 161 -36.63 -12.89 -21.03
C PHE A 161 -37.49 -13.57 -19.96
N HIS A 162 -38.77 -13.23 -19.89
CA HIS A 162 -39.74 -13.93 -19.04
C HIS A 162 -40.01 -15.33 -19.60
N SER A 163 -40.09 -16.33 -18.71
CA SER A 163 -40.29 -17.74 -19.08
C SER A 163 -41.75 -18.15 -19.21
N ARG A 164 -42.65 -17.45 -18.50
CA ARG A 164 -44.08 -17.72 -18.48
C ARG A 164 -44.80 -16.42 -18.17
N PHE A 165 -45.93 -16.21 -18.80
CA PHE A 165 -46.82 -15.08 -18.58
C PHE A 165 -48.24 -15.59 -18.39
N TRP A 166 -48.95 -15.12 -17.37
CA TRP A 166 -50.32 -15.56 -17.11
C TRP A 166 -51.17 -14.50 -16.42
N TYR A 167 -52.48 -14.66 -16.60
CA TYR A 167 -53.53 -13.94 -15.90
C TYR A 167 -54.28 -14.91 -14.99
N THR A 168 -54.39 -14.62 -13.70
CA THR A 168 -55.20 -15.39 -12.74
C THR A 168 -56.40 -14.55 -12.32
N SER A 169 -57.61 -14.99 -12.67
CA SER A 169 -58.87 -14.35 -12.30
C SER A 169 -59.38 -14.89 -10.95
N ARG A 170 -60.05 -14.01 -10.19
CA ARG A 170 -60.80 -14.36 -8.97
C ARG A 170 -62.08 -15.14 -9.27
N ALA A 171 -62.58 -15.11 -10.50
CA ALA A 171 -63.77 -15.82 -10.94
C ALA A 171 -63.51 -17.31 -11.24
N GLY A 172 -62.33 -17.85 -10.89
CA GLY A 172 -62.05 -19.28 -11.00
C GLY A 172 -61.40 -19.71 -12.29
N TYR A 173 -60.66 -18.84 -12.96
CA TYR A 173 -59.96 -19.22 -14.19
C TYR A 173 -58.64 -18.49 -14.35
N PHE A 174 -57.81 -18.97 -15.27
CA PHE A 174 -56.56 -18.38 -15.64
C PHE A 174 -56.23 -18.62 -17.11
N ILE A 175 -55.39 -17.75 -17.66
CA ILE A 175 -54.81 -17.89 -19.01
C ILE A 175 -53.31 -17.91 -18.83
N SER A 176 -52.61 -18.88 -19.42
CA SER A 176 -51.17 -19.03 -19.29
C SER A 176 -50.54 -19.24 -20.66
N SER A 177 -49.38 -18.62 -20.89
CA SER A 177 -48.57 -18.90 -22.08
C SER A 177 -48.06 -20.34 -22.13
N ARG A 178 -48.05 -21.02 -20.98
CA ARG A 178 -47.84 -22.47 -20.85
C ARG A 178 -49.09 -23.08 -20.22
N PRO A 179 -50.11 -23.46 -21.00
CA PRO A 179 -51.33 -24.05 -20.47
C PRO A 179 -51.04 -25.44 -19.85
N PRO A 180 -51.82 -25.86 -18.84
CA PRO A 180 -51.65 -27.17 -18.22
C PRO A 180 -51.97 -28.30 -19.21
N GLU A 181 -51.23 -29.41 -19.12
CA GLU A 181 -51.39 -30.56 -20.04
C GLU A 181 -52.65 -31.40 -19.76
N ASN A 182 -53.14 -31.41 -18.52
CA ASN A 182 -54.27 -32.21 -18.10
C ASN A 182 -55.07 -31.55 -16.97
N ALA A 183 -56.25 -32.10 -16.66
CA ALA A 183 -57.17 -31.57 -15.65
C ALA A 183 -56.56 -31.51 -14.23
N GLN A 184 -55.76 -32.51 -13.86
CA GLN A 184 -55.10 -32.53 -12.55
C GLN A 184 -54.07 -31.39 -12.43
N ALA A 185 -53.24 -31.21 -13.46
CA ALA A 185 -52.27 -30.12 -13.53
C ALA A 185 -52.96 -28.76 -13.55
N LEU A 186 -54.14 -28.64 -14.16
CA LEU A 186 -54.96 -27.42 -14.15
C LEU A 186 -55.41 -27.08 -12.73
N GLU A 187 -56.06 -28.02 -12.03
CA GLU A 187 -56.53 -27.78 -10.66
C GLU A 187 -55.37 -27.45 -9.73
N GLN A 188 -54.27 -28.19 -9.83
CA GLN A 188 -53.04 -27.94 -9.06
C GLN A 188 -52.45 -26.56 -9.37
N SER A 189 -52.33 -26.19 -10.65
CA SER A 189 -51.82 -24.88 -11.07
C SER A 189 -52.64 -23.76 -10.45
N TYR A 190 -53.98 -23.85 -10.54
CA TYR A 190 -54.86 -22.82 -10.01
C TYR A 190 -54.80 -22.76 -8.48
N ALA A 191 -54.80 -23.91 -7.80
CA ALA A 191 -54.63 -24.01 -6.35
C ALA A 191 -53.36 -23.31 -5.89
N THR A 192 -52.25 -23.53 -6.59
CA THR A 192 -50.96 -22.91 -6.25
C THR A 192 -50.97 -21.42 -6.51
N MET A 193 -51.46 -20.98 -7.67
CA MET A 193 -51.46 -19.56 -8.03
C MET A 193 -52.14 -18.69 -6.98
N ILE A 194 -53.27 -19.15 -6.42
CA ILE A 194 -54.03 -18.37 -5.43
C ILE A 194 -53.42 -18.38 -4.03
N GLN A 195 -52.53 -19.33 -3.72
CA GLN A 195 -51.89 -19.44 -2.40
C GLN A 195 -50.56 -18.66 -2.32
N ARG A 196 -49.96 -18.34 -3.47
CA ARG A 196 -48.67 -17.62 -3.52
C ARG A 196 -48.84 -16.12 -3.27
N GLY A 197 -47.77 -15.50 -2.76
CA GLY A 197 -47.74 -14.07 -2.44
C GLY A 197 -48.02 -13.16 -3.65
N TYR A 198 -47.60 -13.55 -4.86
CA TYR A 198 -47.90 -12.79 -6.07
C TYR A 198 -49.41 -12.61 -6.35
N PHE A 199 -50.29 -13.46 -5.80
CA PHE A 199 -51.74 -13.31 -5.93
C PHE A 199 -52.35 -12.68 -4.68
N ARG A 200 -52.10 -13.27 -3.50
CA ARG A 200 -52.75 -12.86 -2.25
C ARG A 200 -52.34 -11.46 -1.83
N ASP A 201 -51.07 -11.12 -2.00
CA ASP A 201 -50.52 -9.85 -1.55
C ASP A 201 -50.92 -8.69 -2.49
N GLN A 202 -51.50 -8.98 -3.66
CA GLN A 202 -52.00 -8.00 -4.61
C GLN A 202 -53.44 -7.53 -4.32
N ASN A 203 -54.06 -8.01 -3.25
CA ASN A 203 -55.40 -7.56 -2.86
C ASN A 203 -55.40 -6.05 -2.56
N PRO A 204 -56.14 -5.22 -3.31
CA PRO A 204 -56.16 -3.77 -3.12
C PRO A 204 -56.72 -3.32 -1.76
N ALA A 205 -57.41 -4.18 -1.02
CA ALA A 205 -57.90 -3.86 0.33
C ALA A 205 -56.79 -3.84 1.41
N GLY A 206 -55.55 -4.21 1.07
CA GLY A 206 -54.40 -4.20 1.98
C GLY A 206 -53.67 -2.84 2.06
N ALA A 207 -52.97 -2.60 3.17
CA ALA A 207 -52.33 -1.32 3.54
C ALA A 207 -51.17 -0.82 2.64
N GLN A 208 -50.89 -1.48 1.51
CA GLN A 208 -49.86 -1.07 0.56
C GLN A 208 -50.36 -1.22 -0.88
N HIS A 209 -50.93 -0.14 -1.43
CA HIS A 209 -51.22 0.02 -2.85
C HIS A 209 -49.92 0.16 -3.66
N ALA A 210 -49.13 -0.93 -3.76
CA ALA A 210 -48.04 -1.01 -4.72
C ALA A 210 -48.60 -1.49 -6.06
N GLN A 211 -48.40 -0.71 -7.13
CA GLN A 211 -48.86 -1.10 -8.48
C GLN A 211 -48.21 -2.39 -9.00
N ARG A 212 -47.03 -2.77 -8.50
CA ARG A 212 -46.27 -3.96 -8.91
C ARG A 212 -45.60 -4.60 -7.70
N ARG A 213 -45.55 -5.93 -7.65
CA ARG A 213 -44.88 -6.69 -6.58
C ARG A 213 -43.99 -7.78 -7.14
N TRP A 214 -42.81 -7.89 -6.55
CA TRP A 214 -41.86 -8.97 -6.79
C TRP A 214 -41.93 -9.99 -5.66
N THR A 215 -41.89 -11.27 -5.99
CA THR A 215 -41.73 -12.32 -4.98
C THR A 215 -40.27 -12.46 -4.56
N GLY A 216 -40.04 -13.06 -3.39
CA GLY A 216 -38.77 -13.72 -3.12
C GLY A 216 -38.55 -14.91 -4.05
N ALA A 217 -37.35 -15.47 -4.03
CA ALA A 217 -37.01 -16.61 -4.85
C ALA A 217 -37.74 -17.87 -4.34
N TYR A 218 -38.41 -18.62 -5.21
CA TYR A 218 -39.14 -19.82 -4.82
C TYR A 218 -38.97 -20.96 -5.82
N GLN A 219 -39.27 -22.19 -5.40
CA GLN A 219 -39.22 -23.36 -6.25
C GLN A 219 -40.54 -23.49 -7.03
N GLY A 220 -40.43 -23.55 -8.36
CA GLY A 220 -41.55 -23.88 -9.25
C GLY A 220 -42.03 -25.31 -9.06
N GLU A 221 -43.33 -25.53 -9.26
CA GLU A 221 -43.99 -26.80 -8.95
C GLU A 221 -43.95 -27.82 -10.09
N PHE A 222 -43.66 -27.37 -11.32
CA PHE A 222 -43.64 -28.21 -12.51
C PHE A 222 -42.21 -28.40 -13.03
N GLY A 223 -41.24 -28.44 -12.11
CA GLY A 223 -39.84 -28.71 -12.43
C GLY A 223 -39.10 -27.54 -13.10
N GLU A 224 -39.67 -26.32 -13.10
CA GLU A 224 -39.01 -25.15 -13.70
C GLU A 224 -37.78 -24.67 -12.91
N GLY A 225 -37.57 -25.21 -11.71
CA GLY A 225 -36.49 -24.86 -10.82
C GLY A 225 -36.81 -23.61 -10.01
N LEU A 226 -35.75 -22.90 -9.61
CA LEU A 226 -35.86 -21.69 -8.82
C LEU A 226 -36.26 -20.50 -9.72
N MET A 227 -37.22 -19.71 -9.28
CA MET A 227 -37.87 -18.67 -10.07
C MET A 227 -38.20 -17.42 -9.26
N LEU A 228 -38.37 -16.32 -9.97
CA LEU A 228 -38.78 -15.02 -9.47
C LEU A 228 -40.03 -14.59 -10.26
N THR A 229 -41.02 -14.01 -9.59
CA THR A 229 -42.25 -13.57 -10.25
C THR A 229 -42.49 -12.09 -9.98
N VAL A 230 -42.83 -11.35 -11.04
CA VAL A 230 -43.44 -10.03 -10.93
C VAL A 230 -44.93 -10.16 -11.16
N SER A 231 -45.71 -9.38 -10.41
CA SER A 231 -47.16 -9.36 -10.52
C SER A 231 -47.72 -7.94 -10.49
N SER A 232 -48.88 -7.76 -11.12
CA SER A 232 -49.62 -6.50 -11.17
C SER A 232 -51.14 -6.76 -11.06
N PRO A 233 -51.88 -6.02 -10.22
CA PRO A 233 -53.31 -6.26 -10.02
C PRO A 233 -54.14 -5.72 -11.20
N VAL A 234 -55.13 -6.49 -11.65
CA VAL A 234 -56.08 -6.08 -12.68
C VAL A 234 -57.30 -5.48 -11.98
N VAL A 235 -57.42 -4.16 -12.04
CA VAL A 235 -58.48 -3.39 -11.36
C VAL A 235 -59.15 -2.49 -12.38
N SER A 236 -60.49 -2.56 -12.44
CA SER A 236 -61.30 -1.65 -13.25
C SER A 236 -62.60 -1.33 -12.51
N GLN A 237 -63.06 -0.09 -12.61
CA GLN A 237 -64.28 0.40 -11.93
C GLN A 237 -64.33 0.08 -10.42
N HIS A 238 -63.20 0.21 -9.72
CA HIS A 238 -63.03 -0.13 -8.29
C HIS A 238 -63.24 -1.62 -7.94
N TYR A 239 -63.31 -2.50 -8.93
CA TYR A 239 -63.35 -3.95 -8.74
C TYR A 239 -62.00 -4.58 -9.10
N TRP A 240 -61.50 -5.42 -8.20
CA TRP A 240 -60.29 -6.22 -8.43
C TRP A 240 -60.69 -7.53 -9.12
N TYR A 241 -60.28 -7.72 -10.37
CA TYR A 241 -60.63 -8.90 -11.16
C TYR A 241 -59.64 -10.05 -10.94
N GLY A 242 -58.37 -9.74 -10.70
CA GLY A 242 -57.33 -10.75 -10.59
C GLY A 242 -55.94 -10.14 -10.72
N VAL A 243 -54.97 -10.95 -11.14
CA VAL A 243 -53.56 -10.56 -11.19
C VAL A 243 -52.93 -11.03 -12.49
N LEU A 244 -52.14 -10.16 -13.13
CA LEU A 244 -51.22 -10.52 -14.20
C LEU A 244 -49.84 -10.77 -13.61
N SER A 245 -49.18 -11.85 -14.03
CA SER A 245 -47.89 -12.25 -13.50
C SER A 245 -46.94 -12.75 -14.59
N MET A 246 -45.66 -12.47 -14.43
CA MET A 246 -44.56 -12.96 -15.28
C MET A 246 -43.51 -13.67 -14.43
N ASP A 247 -43.07 -14.82 -14.91
CA ASP A 247 -42.00 -15.61 -14.29
C ASP A 247 -40.66 -15.42 -14.97
N PHE A 248 -39.62 -15.42 -14.16
CA PHE A 248 -38.24 -15.46 -14.59
C PHE A 248 -37.60 -16.71 -13.96
N THR A 249 -37.26 -17.69 -14.79
CA THR A 249 -36.54 -18.88 -14.34
C THR A 249 -35.06 -18.58 -14.09
N ARG A 250 -34.46 -19.34 -13.17
CA ARG A 250 -33.00 -19.36 -12.95
C ARG A 250 -32.22 -19.45 -14.26
N GLN A 251 -32.68 -20.27 -15.21
CA GLN A 251 -31.99 -20.49 -16.48
C GLN A 251 -31.92 -19.21 -17.34
N ARG A 252 -33.02 -18.45 -17.46
CA ARG A 252 -33.06 -17.19 -18.22
C ARG A 252 -32.19 -16.11 -17.56
N MET A 253 -32.27 -15.98 -16.24
CA MET A 253 -31.41 -15.07 -15.50
C MET A 253 -29.92 -15.46 -15.62
N HIS A 254 -29.62 -16.75 -15.57
CA HIS A 254 -28.26 -17.27 -15.75
C HIS A 254 -27.70 -16.94 -17.13
N SER A 255 -28.48 -17.14 -18.21
CA SER A 255 -28.02 -16.85 -19.57
C SER A 255 -27.73 -15.37 -19.78
N VAL A 256 -28.58 -14.47 -19.24
CA VAL A 256 -28.35 -13.02 -19.32
C VAL A 256 -27.11 -12.61 -18.54
N LEU A 257 -26.91 -13.15 -17.33
CA LEU A 257 -25.70 -12.90 -16.57
C LEU A 257 -24.45 -13.42 -17.29
N GLN A 258 -24.55 -14.58 -17.94
CA GLN A 258 -23.44 -15.18 -18.68
C GLN A 258 -23.09 -14.35 -19.93
N SER A 259 -24.09 -13.84 -20.65
CA SER A 259 -23.87 -12.98 -21.82
C SER A 259 -23.37 -11.59 -21.45
N ALA A 260 -23.84 -11.03 -20.32
CA ALA A 260 -23.39 -9.74 -19.81
C ALA A 260 -21.99 -9.82 -19.15
N ARG A 261 -21.57 -11.02 -18.73
CA ARG A 261 -20.23 -11.26 -18.20
C ARG A 261 -19.19 -11.18 -19.32
N HIS A 262 -18.55 -10.02 -19.45
CA HIS A 262 -17.34 -9.87 -20.25
C HIS A 262 -16.21 -10.76 -19.71
N SER A 263 -15.24 -11.09 -20.57
CA SER A 263 -14.03 -11.89 -20.23
C SER A 263 -13.18 -11.29 -19.08
N LEU A 264 -13.43 -10.02 -18.73
CA LEU A 264 -12.73 -9.26 -17.71
C LEU A 264 -13.16 -9.59 -16.26
N LEU A 265 -14.41 -10.05 -16.05
CA LEU A 265 -14.91 -10.42 -14.71
C LEU A 265 -14.68 -11.91 -14.45
N GLN A 266 -13.56 -12.25 -13.82
CA GLN A 266 -13.19 -13.64 -13.51
C GLN A 266 -13.73 -14.15 -12.16
N GLY A 267 -14.37 -13.27 -11.37
CA GLY A 267 -14.96 -13.61 -10.07
C GLY A 267 -16.22 -14.46 -10.16
N LYS A 268 -16.65 -14.96 -9.00
CA LYS A 268 -17.91 -15.67 -8.80
C LYS A 268 -19.03 -14.63 -8.74
N LEU A 269 -19.99 -14.72 -9.65
CA LEU A 269 -21.13 -13.82 -9.68
C LEU A 269 -22.35 -14.53 -9.10
N LEU A 270 -23.07 -13.86 -8.20
CA LEU A 270 -24.26 -14.33 -7.54
C LEU A 270 -25.37 -13.30 -7.75
N LEU A 271 -26.56 -13.79 -8.07
CA LEU A 271 -27.79 -13.02 -7.99
C LEU A 271 -28.58 -13.54 -6.78
N VAL A 272 -28.87 -12.67 -5.83
CA VAL A 272 -29.58 -13.01 -4.59
C VAL A 272 -30.84 -12.16 -4.45
N ASP A 273 -31.89 -12.71 -3.84
CA ASP A 273 -33.14 -11.98 -3.60
C ASP A 273 -33.05 -11.04 -2.39
N HIS A 274 -34.16 -10.37 -2.06
CA HIS A 274 -34.27 -9.48 -0.89
C HIS A 274 -34.00 -10.16 0.47
N ASN A 275 -34.12 -11.49 0.54
CA ASN A 275 -33.79 -12.30 1.72
C ASN A 275 -32.34 -12.82 1.69
N LEU A 276 -31.55 -12.40 0.70
CA LEU A 276 -30.17 -12.83 0.45
C LEU A 276 -30.08 -14.33 0.09
N GLN A 277 -31.17 -14.92 -0.39
CA GLN A 277 -31.18 -16.28 -0.92
C GLN A 277 -30.67 -16.31 -2.36
N GLU A 278 -29.82 -17.28 -2.69
CA GLU A 278 -29.25 -17.43 -4.03
C GLU A 278 -30.32 -17.80 -5.07
N ILE A 279 -30.53 -16.92 -6.04
CA ILE A 279 -31.37 -17.15 -7.21
C ILE A 279 -30.57 -17.92 -8.26
N THR A 280 -29.41 -17.39 -8.65
CA THR A 280 -28.50 -18.00 -9.62
C THR A 280 -27.05 -17.63 -9.35
N ARG A 281 -26.13 -18.45 -9.87
CA ARG A 281 -24.68 -18.25 -9.75
C ARG A 281 -23.95 -18.52 -11.06
N LEU A 282 -22.86 -17.79 -11.27
CA LEU A 282 -21.83 -18.10 -12.25
C LEU A 282 -20.54 -18.41 -11.50
N SER A 283 -20.05 -19.64 -11.66
CA SER A 283 -18.83 -20.10 -11.01
C SER A 283 -17.60 -19.35 -11.51
N ALA A 284 -16.58 -19.29 -10.65
CA ALA A 284 -15.22 -18.88 -11.01
C ALA A 284 -14.31 -20.13 -11.09
N PRO A 285 -13.18 -20.07 -11.82
CA PRO A 285 -12.22 -21.20 -11.91
C PRO A 285 -11.64 -21.65 -10.56
N ASP A 286 -11.65 -20.78 -9.54
CA ASP A 286 -11.12 -21.06 -8.19
C ASP A 286 -12.14 -20.56 -7.14
N ASP A 287 -13.35 -21.11 -7.18
CA ASP A 287 -14.47 -20.76 -6.31
C ASP A 287 -14.29 -21.38 -4.91
N ARG A 288 -13.75 -20.59 -3.97
CA ARG A 288 -13.69 -20.96 -2.55
C ARG A 288 -14.92 -20.44 -1.81
N PRO A 289 -15.63 -21.29 -1.05
CA PRO A 289 -16.80 -20.86 -0.30
C PRO A 289 -16.41 -19.87 0.81
N LEU A 290 -17.29 -18.90 1.06
CA LEU A 290 -17.16 -17.99 2.18
C LEU A 290 -17.41 -18.75 3.49
N THR A 291 -16.65 -18.41 4.53
CA THR A 291 -16.96 -18.86 5.89
C THR A 291 -18.25 -18.19 6.40
N SER A 292 -18.94 -18.82 7.34
CA SER A 292 -20.18 -18.27 7.92
C SER A 292 -19.98 -16.87 8.51
N GLN A 293 -18.80 -16.57 9.08
CA GLN A 293 -18.48 -15.24 9.60
C GLN A 293 -18.30 -14.21 8.48
N GLN A 294 -17.65 -14.58 7.37
CA GLN A 294 -17.50 -13.70 6.21
C GLN A 294 -18.85 -13.41 5.55
N GLN A 295 -19.69 -14.45 5.42
CA GLN A 295 -21.03 -14.32 4.88
C GLN A 295 -21.90 -13.37 5.73
N ALA A 296 -21.97 -13.57 7.06
CA ALA A 296 -22.73 -12.70 7.94
C ALA A 296 -22.30 -11.22 7.87
N ARG A 297 -20.98 -10.95 7.75
CA ARG A 297 -20.45 -9.59 7.57
C ARG A 297 -20.86 -8.96 6.25
N LEU A 298 -20.85 -9.75 5.16
CA LEU A 298 -21.29 -9.30 3.85
C LEU A 298 -22.79 -8.96 3.87
N GLU A 299 -23.61 -9.86 4.39
CA GLU A 299 -25.06 -9.68 4.49
C GLU A 299 -25.43 -8.44 5.32
N GLN A 300 -24.76 -8.23 6.46
CA GLN A 300 -24.96 -7.04 7.28
C GLN A 300 -24.66 -5.74 6.51
N ARG A 301 -23.58 -5.71 5.72
CA ARG A 301 -23.20 -4.54 4.92
C ARG A 301 -24.14 -4.29 3.75
N MET A 302 -24.58 -5.35 3.07
CA MET A 302 -25.56 -5.26 1.97
C MET A 302 -26.91 -4.67 2.42
N ARG A 303 -27.33 -4.95 3.66
CA ARG A 303 -28.54 -4.34 4.23
C ARG A 303 -28.39 -2.85 4.55
N GLN A 304 -27.16 -2.37 4.75
CA GLN A 304 -26.88 -0.96 5.08
C GLN A 304 -26.60 -0.10 3.84
N GLN A 305 -26.05 -0.69 2.78
CA GLN A 305 -25.59 0.02 1.59
C GLN A 305 -26.08 -0.69 0.33
N THR A 306 -26.68 0.05 -0.60
CA THR A 306 -27.18 -0.50 -1.87
C THR A 306 -26.06 -0.95 -2.80
N THR A 307 -24.92 -0.28 -2.76
CA THR A 307 -23.71 -0.63 -3.49
C THR A 307 -22.50 -0.56 -2.55
N GLY A 308 -21.49 -1.39 -2.80
CA GLY A 308 -20.28 -1.34 -1.99
C GLY A 308 -19.26 -2.43 -2.32
N VAL A 309 -18.10 -2.31 -1.67
CA VAL A 309 -17.00 -3.26 -1.74
C VAL A 309 -16.53 -3.60 -0.32
N LEU A 310 -16.26 -4.88 -0.06
CA LEU A 310 -15.83 -5.38 1.23
C LEU A 310 -14.70 -6.40 1.06
N ARG A 311 -13.62 -6.21 1.82
CA ARG A 311 -12.54 -7.19 1.91
C ARG A 311 -12.90 -8.28 2.94
N LEU A 312 -12.89 -9.52 2.49
CA LEU A 312 -13.17 -10.73 3.26
C LEU A 312 -11.90 -11.60 3.34
N GLY A 313 -10.86 -11.11 4.00
CA GLY A 313 -9.57 -11.80 4.10
C GLY A 313 -8.78 -11.75 2.79
N THR A 314 -8.69 -12.90 2.11
CA THR A 314 -8.07 -13.04 0.77
C THR A 314 -9.06 -12.94 -0.38
N GLN A 315 -10.35 -12.73 -0.09
CA GLN A 315 -11.38 -12.48 -1.11
C GLN A 315 -11.91 -11.05 -0.99
N PHE A 316 -12.39 -10.50 -2.10
CA PHE A 316 -13.10 -9.22 -2.17
C PHE A 316 -14.51 -9.48 -2.70
N ALA A 317 -15.50 -8.97 -1.98
CA ALA A 317 -16.89 -8.99 -2.39
C ALA A 317 -17.31 -7.58 -2.79
N SER A 318 -17.90 -7.42 -3.97
CA SER A 318 -18.59 -6.19 -4.37
C SER A 318 -20.05 -6.50 -4.62
N TRP A 319 -20.96 -5.59 -4.28
CA TRP A 319 -22.37 -5.77 -4.51
C TRP A 319 -23.02 -4.51 -5.10
N SER A 320 -24.12 -4.72 -5.82
CA SER A 320 -25.01 -3.67 -6.30
C SER A 320 -26.46 -4.13 -6.24
N LYS A 321 -27.36 -3.28 -5.74
CA LYS A 321 -28.80 -3.51 -5.77
C LYS A 321 -29.34 -3.22 -7.17
N LEU A 322 -30.19 -4.11 -7.69
CA LEU A 322 -30.92 -3.87 -8.93
C LEU A 322 -31.97 -2.78 -8.73
N ASN A 323 -32.22 -1.99 -9.76
CA ASN A 323 -33.18 -0.88 -9.67
C ASN A 323 -34.61 -1.35 -9.89
N ASN A 324 -34.80 -2.32 -10.78
CA ASN A 324 -36.14 -2.74 -11.24
C ASN A 324 -36.67 -3.99 -10.54
N VAL A 325 -35.81 -4.67 -9.77
CA VAL A 325 -36.10 -5.90 -9.03
C VAL A 325 -35.55 -5.78 -7.62
N ASP A 326 -36.25 -6.32 -6.63
CA ASP A 326 -35.76 -6.38 -5.25
C ASP A 326 -34.76 -7.54 -5.07
N ALA A 327 -33.60 -7.40 -5.71
CA ALA A 327 -32.52 -8.36 -5.73
C ALA A 327 -31.15 -7.65 -5.74
N TRP A 328 -30.11 -8.34 -5.29
CA TRP A 328 -28.74 -7.87 -5.33
C TRP A 328 -27.87 -8.73 -6.25
N LEU A 329 -26.98 -8.05 -6.97
CA LEU A 329 -25.90 -8.66 -7.70
C LEU A 329 -24.64 -8.61 -6.84
N VAL A 330 -23.98 -9.75 -6.63
CA VAL A 330 -22.78 -9.87 -5.79
C VAL A 330 -21.67 -10.54 -6.59
N ASN A 331 -20.50 -9.95 -6.62
CA ASN A 331 -19.30 -10.51 -7.24
C ASN A 331 -18.24 -10.77 -6.17
N ILE A 332 -17.74 -12.00 -6.10
CA ILE A 332 -16.73 -12.45 -5.14
C ILE A 332 -15.49 -12.90 -5.92
N GLN A 333 -14.35 -12.28 -5.66
CA GLN A 333 -13.08 -12.59 -6.34
C GLN A 333 -11.95 -12.83 -5.34
N SER A 334 -11.01 -13.70 -5.67
CA SER A 334 -9.82 -13.91 -4.84
C SER A 334 -8.75 -12.87 -5.12
N LEU A 335 -7.90 -12.59 -4.13
CA LEU A 335 -6.76 -11.68 -4.25
C LEU A 335 -5.77 -12.18 -5.33
N GLN A 336 -5.65 -13.50 -5.53
CA GLN A 336 -4.84 -14.09 -6.59
C GLN A 336 -5.43 -13.81 -7.98
N GLN A 337 -6.75 -13.88 -8.14
CA GLN A 337 -7.45 -13.49 -9.38
C GLN A 337 -7.33 -11.99 -9.66
N GLY A 338 -7.38 -11.15 -8.62
CA GLY A 338 -7.11 -9.72 -8.75
C GLY A 338 -5.66 -9.42 -9.16
N LEU A 339 -4.70 -10.19 -8.63
CA LEU A 339 -3.27 -10.05 -8.95
C LEU A 339 -2.89 -10.56 -10.35
N SER A 340 -3.62 -11.53 -10.90
CA SER A 340 -3.37 -12.06 -12.24
C SER A 340 -3.89 -11.14 -13.35
N GLN A 341 -4.79 -10.22 -13.04
CA GLN A 341 -5.22 -9.17 -13.97
C GLN A 341 -4.08 -8.18 -14.27
N GLU A 342 -4.22 -7.42 -15.37
CA GLU A 342 -3.19 -6.46 -15.80
C GLU A 342 -2.76 -5.49 -14.70
N LEU A 343 -3.71 -5.00 -13.91
CA LEU A 343 -3.45 -4.12 -12.77
C LEU A 343 -2.60 -4.79 -11.68
N GLY A 344 -2.88 -6.06 -11.40
CA GLY A 344 -2.13 -6.83 -10.42
C GLY A 344 -0.68 -7.07 -10.84
N ARG A 345 -0.46 -7.37 -12.13
CA ARG A 345 0.88 -7.50 -12.71
C ARG A 345 1.65 -6.18 -12.68
N LEU A 346 0.99 -5.06 -13.00
CA LEU A 346 1.59 -3.73 -12.89
C LEU A 346 1.97 -3.40 -11.44
N ALA A 347 1.11 -3.70 -10.47
CA ALA A 347 1.40 -3.49 -9.05
C ALA A 347 2.59 -4.34 -8.56
N LEU A 348 2.66 -5.61 -8.96
CA LEU A 348 3.80 -6.49 -8.66
C LEU A 348 5.10 -5.98 -9.29
N PHE A 349 5.03 -5.51 -10.55
CA PHE A 349 6.17 -4.93 -11.25
C PHE A 349 6.69 -3.67 -10.56
N LEU A 350 5.79 -2.73 -10.21
CA LEU A 350 6.13 -1.50 -9.48
C LEU A 350 6.75 -1.81 -8.11
N PHE A 351 6.17 -2.76 -7.37
CA PHE A 351 6.73 -3.21 -6.10
C PHE A 351 8.12 -3.83 -6.27
N GLY A 352 8.32 -4.65 -7.29
CA GLY A 352 9.63 -5.21 -7.63
C GLY A 352 10.66 -4.14 -7.99
N MET A 353 10.26 -3.14 -8.78
CA MET A 353 11.10 -2.00 -9.14
C MET A 353 11.48 -1.16 -7.91
N TRP A 354 10.54 -0.94 -6.99
CA TRP A 354 10.81 -0.26 -5.72
C TRP A 354 11.80 -1.04 -4.86
N LEU A 355 11.63 -2.36 -4.75
CA LEU A 355 12.53 -3.22 -3.99
C LEU A 355 13.95 -3.20 -4.59
N LEU A 356 14.06 -3.22 -5.93
CA LEU A 356 15.33 -3.03 -6.64
C LEU A 356 15.95 -1.66 -6.36
N PHE A 357 15.14 -0.59 -6.38
CA PHE A 357 15.61 0.76 -6.06
C PHE A 357 16.14 0.86 -4.62
N VAL A 358 15.44 0.29 -3.64
CA VAL A 358 15.89 0.23 -2.24
C VAL A 358 17.19 -0.56 -2.12
N LEU A 359 17.32 -1.70 -2.82
CA LEU A 359 18.55 -2.48 -2.86
C LEU A 359 19.73 -1.65 -3.41
N LEU A 360 19.53 -0.95 -4.53
CA LEU A 360 20.54 -0.08 -5.14
C LEU A 360 20.91 1.08 -4.21
N LEU A 361 19.92 1.67 -3.53
CA LEU A 361 20.12 2.75 -2.56
C LEU A 361 20.99 2.27 -1.37
N LEU A 362 20.71 1.08 -0.82
CA LEU A 362 21.51 0.48 0.24
C LEU A 362 22.94 0.16 -0.21
N LEU A 363 23.10 -0.35 -1.44
CA LEU A 363 24.40 -0.65 -2.01
C LEU A 363 25.23 0.63 -2.23
N ALA A 364 24.62 1.67 -2.79
CA ALA A 364 25.22 2.99 -2.94
C ALA A 364 25.62 3.58 -1.58
N HIS A 365 24.76 3.45 -0.56
CA HIS A 365 25.05 3.88 0.80
C HIS A 365 26.31 3.20 1.35
N GLN A 366 26.41 1.87 1.22
CA GLN A 366 27.58 1.12 1.69
C GLN A 366 28.86 1.53 0.95
N ILE A 367 28.80 1.72 -0.37
CA ILE A 367 29.95 2.14 -1.18
C ILE A 367 30.44 3.52 -0.75
N ILE A 368 29.53 4.51 -0.68
CA ILE A 368 29.89 5.88 -0.32
C ILE A 368 30.44 5.94 1.11
N PHE A 369 29.82 5.24 2.05
CA PHE A 369 30.31 5.21 3.43
C PHE A 369 31.73 4.61 3.53
N ARG A 370 31.99 3.50 2.82
CA ARG A 370 33.34 2.90 2.74
C ARG A 370 34.34 3.86 2.11
N LEU A 371 33.95 4.58 1.06
CA LEU A 371 34.81 5.53 0.36
C LEU A 371 35.22 6.69 1.29
N VAL A 372 34.27 7.31 1.98
CA VAL A 372 34.53 8.41 2.92
C VAL A 372 35.48 7.95 4.03
N ARG A 373 35.26 6.77 4.63
CA ARG A 373 36.17 6.22 5.66
C ARG A 373 37.59 6.00 5.14
N ARG A 374 37.73 5.51 3.91
CA ARG A 374 39.06 5.29 3.29
C ARG A 374 39.76 6.62 3.01
N MET A 375 39.05 7.62 2.52
CA MET A 375 39.61 8.94 2.28
C MET A 375 40.08 9.60 3.58
N ASP A 376 39.28 9.54 4.65
CA ASP A 376 39.66 10.09 5.96
C ASP A 376 40.92 9.39 6.51
N ALA A 377 40.98 8.07 6.45
CA ALA A 377 42.14 7.30 6.91
C ALA A 377 43.39 7.58 6.07
N LEU A 378 43.25 7.74 4.75
CA LEU A 378 44.36 8.06 3.86
C LEU A 378 44.87 9.49 4.12
N SER A 379 43.96 10.45 4.27
CA SER A 379 44.30 11.84 4.60
C SER A 379 45.07 11.92 5.92
N ALA A 380 44.61 11.21 6.97
CA ALA A 380 45.30 11.14 8.24
C ALA A 380 46.72 10.53 8.13
N ARG A 381 46.88 9.46 7.34
CA ARG A 381 48.20 8.83 7.10
C ARG A 381 49.15 9.74 6.32
N LEU A 382 48.65 10.45 5.31
CA LEU A 382 49.45 11.41 4.53
C LEU A 382 49.87 12.59 5.40
N SER A 383 48.95 13.14 6.20
CA SER A 383 49.27 14.20 7.15
C SER A 383 50.32 13.75 8.16
N TRP A 384 50.23 12.53 8.69
CA TRP A 384 51.24 12.01 9.61
C TRP A 384 52.62 11.89 8.95
N ARG A 385 52.70 11.30 7.75
CA ARG A 385 53.98 11.16 7.03
C ARG A 385 54.58 12.51 6.61
N ALA A 386 53.74 13.49 6.30
CA ALA A 386 54.18 14.82 5.92
C ALA A 386 54.74 15.62 7.10
N ASN A 387 54.28 15.35 8.33
CA ASN A 387 54.57 16.19 9.49
C ASN A 387 55.56 15.60 10.50
N TYR A 388 55.73 14.27 10.54
CA TYR A 388 56.54 13.61 11.57
C TYR A 388 57.76 12.91 10.97
N ASP A 389 58.86 12.89 11.72
CA ASP A 389 60.05 12.12 11.41
C ASP A 389 59.76 10.62 11.61
N GLY A 390 60.11 9.80 10.60
CA GLY A 390 59.75 8.39 10.56
C GLY A 390 60.41 7.54 11.65
N LEU A 391 61.58 7.96 12.16
CA LEU A 391 62.32 7.24 13.18
C LEU A 391 61.93 7.70 14.60
N THR A 392 61.97 9.00 14.84
CA THR A 392 61.83 9.58 16.19
C THR A 392 60.39 9.91 16.57
N ARG A 393 59.46 9.96 15.60
CA ARG A 393 58.07 10.38 15.76
C ARG A 393 57.87 11.79 16.32
N LEU A 394 58.94 12.59 16.43
CA LEU A 394 58.86 14.03 16.62
C LEU A 394 58.49 14.69 15.30
N LEU A 395 58.20 16.00 15.31
CA LEU A 395 58.00 16.72 14.05
C LEU A 395 59.26 16.63 13.19
N ASN A 396 59.07 16.51 11.88
CA ASN A 396 60.18 16.71 10.96
C ASN A 396 60.53 18.20 10.89
N ARG A 397 61.69 18.50 10.28
CA ARG A 397 62.19 19.87 10.13
C ARG A 397 61.13 20.85 9.61
N SER A 398 60.47 20.53 8.50
CA SER A 398 59.50 21.43 7.87
C SER A 398 58.31 21.74 8.77
N ALA A 399 57.69 20.70 9.34
CA ALA A 399 56.51 20.86 10.20
C ALA A 399 56.85 21.50 11.55
N PHE A 400 58.06 21.28 12.07
CA PHE A 400 58.55 21.96 13.26
C PHE A 400 58.64 23.47 13.05
N PHE A 401 59.30 23.92 11.98
CA PHE A 401 59.46 25.35 11.71
C PHE A 401 58.14 26.05 11.42
N GLU A 402 57.22 25.39 10.71
CA GLU A 402 55.87 25.91 10.50
C GLU A 402 55.16 26.17 11.84
N GLN A 403 55.24 25.22 12.79
CA GLN A 403 54.68 25.40 14.12
C GLN A 403 55.44 26.42 14.95
N PHE A 404 56.76 26.48 14.84
CA PHE A 404 57.60 27.45 15.54
C PHE A 404 57.23 28.88 15.13
N VAL A 405 57.17 29.17 13.83
CA VAL A 405 56.77 30.50 13.33
C VAL A 405 55.36 30.87 13.80
N ALA A 406 54.42 29.92 13.76
CA ALA A 406 53.05 30.15 14.23
C ALA A 406 52.98 30.43 15.75
N LEU A 407 53.72 29.67 16.56
CA LEU A 407 53.79 29.88 18.01
C LEU A 407 54.49 31.20 18.37
N ALA A 408 55.53 31.55 17.63
CA ALA A 408 56.25 32.79 17.82
C ALA A 408 55.36 34.01 17.56
N ALA A 409 54.63 34.02 16.45
CA ALA A 409 53.65 35.06 16.15
C ALA A 409 52.55 35.15 17.22
N ARG A 410 52.07 34.00 17.72
CA ARG A 410 51.07 33.96 18.79
C ARG A 410 51.62 34.55 20.11
N CYS A 411 52.80 34.13 20.53
CA CYS A 411 53.40 34.62 21.78
C CYS A 411 53.73 36.11 21.70
N GLN A 412 54.18 36.60 20.54
CA GLN A 412 54.39 38.03 20.28
C GLN A 412 53.09 38.82 20.43
N GLN A 413 51.98 38.35 19.84
CA GLN A 413 50.66 38.99 19.97
C GLN A 413 50.15 39.02 21.41
N GLN A 414 50.46 37.97 22.19
CA GLN A 414 50.03 37.83 23.58
C GLN A 414 51.02 38.45 24.58
N GLN A 415 52.15 38.99 24.11
CA GLN A 415 53.26 39.48 24.93
C GLN A 415 53.72 38.44 25.98
N GLN A 416 53.76 37.18 25.58
CA GLN A 416 54.18 36.06 26.43
C GLN A 416 55.57 35.57 26.02
N PRO A 417 56.39 35.09 26.96
CA PRO A 417 57.74 34.64 26.65
C PRO A 417 57.74 33.37 25.80
N LEU A 418 58.67 33.27 24.86
CA LEU A 418 58.88 32.12 24.00
C LEU A 418 60.34 31.68 24.11
N ALA A 419 60.58 30.47 24.59
CA ALA A 419 61.93 29.93 24.68
C ALA A 419 62.20 28.85 23.64
N VAL A 420 63.45 28.74 23.23
CA VAL A 420 63.93 27.76 22.26
C VAL A 420 65.13 27.02 22.84
N ILE A 421 65.13 25.70 22.69
CA ILE A 421 66.23 24.82 23.09
C ILE A 421 66.74 24.09 21.85
N GLN A 422 67.99 24.35 21.48
CA GLN A 422 68.70 23.60 20.45
C GLN A 422 69.53 22.50 21.14
N LEU A 423 69.34 21.25 20.69
CA LEU A 423 69.90 20.05 21.31
C LEU A 423 70.68 19.25 20.27
N ASP A 424 71.79 18.64 20.70
CA ASP A 424 72.58 17.75 19.86
C ASP A 424 73.19 16.63 20.69
N ILE A 425 73.18 15.41 20.13
CA ILE A 425 73.69 14.22 20.80
C ILE A 425 75.23 14.23 20.76
N ASP A 426 75.83 14.24 21.95
CA ASP A 426 77.29 14.25 22.07
C ASP A 426 77.89 12.96 21.51
N HIS A 427 78.92 13.11 20.68
CA HIS A 427 79.67 11.99 20.11
C HIS A 427 78.82 11.00 19.30
N PHE A 428 77.69 11.41 18.72
CA PHE A 428 76.81 10.52 17.96
C PHE A 428 77.51 9.78 16.80
N LYS A 429 78.42 10.45 16.09
CA LYS A 429 79.27 9.78 15.09
C LYS A 429 80.07 8.61 15.68
N GLN A 430 80.62 8.75 16.89
CA GLN A 430 81.34 7.66 17.56
C GLN A 430 80.41 6.49 17.93
N VAL A 431 79.13 6.79 18.25
CA VAL A 431 78.13 5.75 18.49
C VAL A 431 77.92 4.93 17.21
N ASN A 432 77.73 5.60 16.07
CA ASN A 432 77.59 4.95 14.77
C ASN A 432 78.84 4.17 14.36
N ASP A 433 80.01 4.78 14.51
CA ASP A 433 81.28 4.17 14.08
C ASP A 433 81.62 2.93 14.94
N ARG A 434 81.27 2.94 16.23
CA ARG A 434 81.59 1.87 17.17
C ARG A 434 80.58 0.72 17.19
N TRP A 435 79.29 1.02 17.03
CA TRP A 435 78.21 0.04 17.23
C TRP A 435 77.27 -0.10 16.02
N GLY A 436 77.55 0.62 14.93
CA GLY A 436 76.76 0.60 13.70
C GLY A 436 75.54 1.53 13.74
N HIS A 437 74.99 1.80 12.56
CA HIS A 437 73.85 2.71 12.39
C HIS A 437 72.60 2.32 13.19
N GLN A 438 72.37 1.03 13.42
CA GLN A 438 71.25 0.56 14.24
C GLN A 438 71.35 1.06 15.69
N ALA A 439 72.56 1.16 16.25
CA ALA A 439 72.78 1.73 17.57
C ALA A 439 72.51 3.24 17.58
N GLY A 440 72.91 3.94 16.52
CA GLY A 440 72.56 5.35 16.31
C GLY A 440 71.05 5.57 16.24
N ASP A 441 70.33 4.73 15.52
CA ASP A 441 68.86 4.80 15.43
C ASP A 441 68.19 4.61 16.80
N GLN A 442 68.69 3.66 17.60
CA GLN A 442 68.24 3.46 18.98
C GLN A 442 68.54 4.67 19.86
N ALA A 443 69.72 5.29 19.72
CA ALA A 443 70.05 6.52 20.43
C ALA A 443 69.09 7.65 20.07
N LEU A 444 68.82 7.87 18.78
CA LEU A 444 67.86 8.89 18.32
C LEU A 444 66.45 8.66 18.86
N MET A 445 65.95 7.43 18.79
CA MET A 445 64.65 7.06 19.36
C MET A 445 64.61 7.28 20.87
N HIS A 446 65.69 6.96 21.58
CA HIS A 446 65.78 7.14 23.03
C HIS A 446 65.77 8.62 23.42
N VAL A 447 66.55 9.45 22.74
CA VAL A 447 66.56 10.91 22.95
C VAL A 447 65.18 11.50 22.68
N ALA A 448 64.57 11.15 21.55
CA ALA A 448 63.23 11.61 21.20
C ALA A 448 62.16 11.21 22.23
N ALA A 449 62.25 9.99 22.77
CA ALA A 449 61.38 9.56 23.85
C ALA A 449 61.60 10.39 25.13
N VAL A 450 62.84 10.63 25.53
CA VAL A 450 63.15 11.46 26.72
C VAL A 450 62.62 12.87 26.55
N ILE A 451 62.80 13.49 25.37
CA ILE A 451 62.24 14.79 25.02
C ILE A 451 60.71 14.75 25.18
N SER A 452 60.03 13.84 24.48
CA SER A 452 58.56 13.75 24.47
C SER A 452 57.94 13.56 25.86
N HIS A 453 58.58 12.78 26.75
CA HIS A 453 58.10 12.54 28.12
C HIS A 453 58.42 13.69 29.10
N THR A 454 59.20 14.68 28.66
CA THR A 454 59.63 15.80 29.49
C THR A 454 58.85 17.09 29.19
N LEU A 455 58.22 17.13 28.02
CA LEU A 455 57.48 18.27 27.48
C LEU A 455 56.01 18.27 27.87
N ARG A 456 55.43 19.47 27.93
CA ARG A 456 54.00 19.72 28.14
C ARG A 456 53.25 19.54 26.81
N ARG A 457 51.91 19.52 26.90
CA ARG A 457 51.03 19.32 25.73
C ARG A 457 51.18 20.41 24.65
N TYR A 458 51.56 21.63 25.03
CA TYR A 458 51.68 22.78 24.12
C TYR A 458 53.12 23.05 23.66
N ASP A 459 54.09 22.31 24.20
CA ASP A 459 55.47 22.40 23.78
C ASP A 459 55.65 21.64 22.47
N VAL A 460 56.51 22.16 21.59
CA VAL A 460 56.73 21.60 20.27
C VAL A 460 58.17 21.13 20.15
N ALA A 461 58.37 19.88 19.72
CA ALA A 461 59.70 19.31 19.49
C ALA A 461 59.81 18.71 18.09
N GLY A 462 60.95 18.93 17.47
CA GLY A 462 61.26 18.42 16.14
C GLY A 462 62.69 17.93 16.01
N ARG A 463 62.90 17.00 15.08
CA ARG A 463 64.23 16.58 14.63
C ARG A 463 64.60 17.43 13.41
N ILE A 464 65.60 18.30 13.57
CA ILE A 464 65.97 19.33 12.58
C ILE A 464 67.10 18.86 11.66
N GLY A 465 67.93 17.93 12.16
CA GLY A 465 69.07 17.37 11.46
C GLY A 465 69.30 15.90 11.81
N GLY A 466 70.48 15.37 11.44
CA GLY A 466 70.84 13.98 11.68
C GLY A 466 70.78 13.60 13.16
N GLU A 467 71.49 14.34 14.00
CA GLU A 467 71.59 14.16 15.46
C GLU A 467 71.05 15.35 16.27
N GLU A 468 70.38 16.29 15.57
CA GLU A 468 69.96 17.58 16.09
C GLU A 468 68.46 17.61 16.35
N PHE A 469 68.08 18.08 17.53
CA PHE A 469 66.71 18.29 17.95
C PHE A 469 66.51 19.75 18.35
N CYS A 470 65.29 20.25 18.15
CA CYS A 470 64.92 21.58 18.58
C CYS A 470 63.58 21.53 19.31
N ILE A 471 63.43 22.37 20.33
CA ILE A 471 62.24 22.46 21.16
C ILE A 471 61.83 23.93 21.25
N VAL A 472 60.54 24.19 21.06
CA VAL A 472 59.91 25.49 21.28
C VAL A 472 58.98 25.37 22.47
N LEU A 473 59.18 26.25 23.45
CA LEU A 473 58.43 26.32 24.70
C LEU A 473 57.64 27.64 24.72
N PRO A 474 56.35 27.64 24.35
CA PRO A 474 55.51 28.83 24.50
C PRO A 474 55.28 29.14 25.98
N GLU A 475 55.06 30.41 26.29
CA GLU A 475 54.74 30.89 27.65
C GLU A 475 55.79 30.47 28.68
N THR A 476 57.07 30.45 28.28
CA THR A 476 58.17 29.92 29.09
C THR A 476 59.35 30.88 29.11
N THR A 477 59.81 31.23 30.31
CA THR A 477 60.94 32.14 30.53
C THR A 477 62.28 31.46 30.24
N LEU A 478 63.37 32.24 30.14
CA LEU A 478 64.72 31.69 29.94
C LEU A 478 65.13 30.71 31.06
N SER A 479 64.88 31.08 32.32
CA SER A 479 65.24 30.26 33.48
C SER A 479 64.46 28.94 33.51
N ASP A 480 63.16 29.01 33.22
CA ASP A 480 62.32 27.82 33.13
C ASP A 480 62.76 26.90 31.98
N ALA A 481 63.07 27.48 30.81
CA ALA A 481 63.57 26.73 29.66
C ALA A 481 64.91 26.04 29.95
N GLN A 482 65.81 26.71 30.67
CA GLN A 482 67.06 26.12 31.13
C GLN A 482 66.81 24.93 32.06
N ALA A 483 65.84 25.04 32.97
CA ALA A 483 65.44 23.92 33.84
C ALA A 483 64.81 22.76 33.04
N VAL A 484 64.07 23.03 31.96
CA VAL A 484 63.58 21.99 31.03
C VAL A 484 64.74 21.30 30.32
N ALA A 485 65.68 22.07 29.75
CA ALA A 485 66.86 21.54 29.06
C ALA A 485 67.70 20.66 30.00
N GLU A 486 67.92 21.12 31.23
CA GLU A 486 68.70 20.38 32.24
C GLU A 486 68.00 19.10 32.67
N ARG A 487 66.66 19.14 32.82
CA ARG A 487 65.87 17.94 33.09
C ARG A 487 65.98 16.90 31.97
N ILE A 488 65.97 17.33 30.71
CA ILE A 488 66.18 16.44 29.56
C ILE A 488 67.59 15.84 29.63
N ARG A 489 68.62 16.67 29.82
CA ARG A 489 70.02 16.26 29.90
C ARG A 489 70.26 15.23 31.01
N ILE A 490 69.83 15.51 32.24
CA ILE A 490 69.98 14.61 33.39
C ILE A 490 69.24 13.29 33.14
N ARG A 491 68.00 13.34 32.65
CA ARG A 491 67.21 12.13 32.37
C ARG A 491 67.83 11.26 31.30
N LEU A 492 68.48 11.85 30.30
CA LEU A 492 69.17 11.11 29.25
C LEU A 492 70.46 10.48 29.80
N ALA A 493 71.30 11.26 30.48
CA ALA A 493 72.57 10.79 31.04
C ALA A 493 72.38 9.67 32.09
N GLY A 494 71.26 9.68 32.81
CA GLY A 494 70.91 8.68 33.82
C GLY A 494 70.32 7.37 33.27
N LYS A 495 70.16 7.22 31.94
CA LYS A 495 69.57 6.03 31.32
C LYS A 495 70.55 5.34 30.38
N THR A 496 70.66 4.02 30.51
CA THR A 496 71.42 3.15 29.61
C THR A 496 70.55 2.67 28.46
N ILE A 497 71.07 2.69 27.23
CA ILE A 497 70.43 2.12 26.05
C ILE A 497 70.92 0.68 25.87
N LEU A 498 69.99 -0.26 25.78
CA LEU A 498 70.28 -1.68 25.52
C LEU A 498 70.34 -1.92 24.01
N LEU A 499 71.54 -2.20 23.49
CA LEU A 499 71.74 -2.49 22.07
C LEU A 499 71.37 -3.94 21.73
N ASN A 500 71.82 -4.88 22.56
CA ASN A 500 71.50 -6.30 22.51
C ASN A 500 71.56 -6.89 23.94
N ALA A 501 71.32 -8.19 24.11
CA ALA A 501 71.23 -8.82 25.43
C ALA A 501 72.46 -8.61 26.35
N THR A 502 73.62 -8.27 25.79
CA THR A 502 74.89 -8.16 26.53
C THR A 502 75.54 -6.78 26.46
N THR A 503 75.08 -5.89 25.57
CA THR A 503 75.71 -4.62 25.28
C THR A 503 74.79 -3.46 25.62
N VAL A 504 75.23 -2.63 26.57
CA VAL A 504 74.60 -1.36 26.91
C VAL A 504 75.55 -0.20 26.62
N PHE A 505 75.00 0.96 26.26
CA PHE A 505 75.78 2.20 26.10
C PHE A 505 74.97 3.39 26.58
N ASN A 506 75.68 4.47 26.92
CA ASN A 506 75.07 5.73 27.35
C ASN A 506 75.34 6.80 26.31
N VAL A 507 74.40 7.72 26.16
CA VAL A 507 74.55 8.93 25.36
C VAL A 507 74.29 10.12 26.25
N THR A 508 75.01 11.20 25.98
CA THR A 508 74.76 12.51 26.58
C THR A 508 74.34 13.48 25.48
N LEU A 509 73.81 14.62 25.86
CA LEU A 509 73.52 15.70 24.94
C LEU A 509 74.01 17.02 25.48
N SER A 510 74.32 17.92 24.56
CA SER A 510 74.55 19.33 24.85
C SER A 510 73.33 20.13 24.42
N ALA A 511 73.05 21.22 25.13
CA ALA A 511 71.91 22.09 24.86
C ALA A 511 72.29 23.57 24.88
N GLY A 512 71.76 24.34 23.94
CA GLY A 512 71.76 25.80 23.98
C GLY A 512 70.33 26.31 24.14
N VAL A 513 70.13 27.30 25.02
CA VAL A 513 68.81 27.83 25.39
C VAL A 513 68.76 29.32 25.12
N THR A 514 67.67 29.80 24.55
CA THR A 514 67.39 31.23 24.32
C THR A 514 65.94 31.56 24.68
N SER A 515 65.65 32.82 24.95
CA SER A 515 64.29 33.33 25.16
C SER A 515 64.05 34.65 24.42
N SER A 516 62.83 34.84 23.93
CA SER A 516 62.39 36.11 23.35
C SER A 516 62.45 37.28 24.34
N GLU A 517 62.45 37.02 25.65
CA GLU A 517 62.56 38.06 26.68
C GLU A 517 63.93 38.75 26.72
N GLU A 518 64.99 38.08 26.26
CA GLU A 518 66.35 38.61 26.35
C GLU A 518 66.54 39.86 25.47
N GLN A 519 65.96 39.85 24.28
CA GLN A 519 66.11 40.92 23.27
C GLN A 519 64.77 41.51 22.79
N GLY A 520 63.64 41.00 23.31
CA GLY A 520 62.30 41.37 22.83
C GLY A 520 62.01 40.89 21.40
N ASP A 521 62.76 39.92 20.89
CA ASP A 521 62.65 39.42 19.52
C ASP A 521 61.97 38.04 19.49
N TYR A 522 60.94 37.91 18.63
CA TYR A 522 60.18 36.68 18.42
C TYR A 522 60.49 36.04 17.06
N ASN A 523 61.45 36.56 16.29
CA ASN A 523 61.84 35.96 15.03
C ASN A 523 62.45 34.56 15.27
N ALA A 524 61.83 33.55 14.67
CA ALA A 524 62.18 32.14 14.88
C ALA A 524 63.63 31.82 14.47
N GLU A 525 64.10 32.39 13.36
CA GLU A 525 65.45 32.15 12.82
C GLU A 525 66.52 32.74 13.74
N ARG A 526 66.28 33.96 14.27
CA ARG A 526 67.19 34.62 15.21
C ARG A 526 67.26 33.91 16.55
N LEU A 527 66.10 33.56 17.12
CA LEU A 527 66.06 32.78 18.37
C LEU A 527 66.81 31.47 18.20
N GLN A 528 66.55 30.73 17.12
CA GLN A 528 67.29 29.49 16.86
C GLN A 528 68.79 29.73 16.70
N ALA A 529 69.22 30.76 15.98
CA ALA A 529 70.64 31.07 15.80
C ALA A 529 71.36 31.36 17.13
N VAL A 530 70.69 32.02 18.08
CA VAL A 530 71.23 32.23 19.43
C VAL A 530 71.31 30.92 20.20
N ALA A 531 70.27 30.07 20.16
CA ALA A 531 70.33 28.75 20.79
C ALA A 531 71.42 27.85 20.17
N ASP A 532 71.64 27.92 18.86
CA ASP A 532 72.69 27.15 18.19
C ASP A 532 74.10 27.60 18.60
N ARG A 533 74.32 28.92 18.71
CA ARG A 533 75.58 29.47 19.24
C ARG A 533 75.85 29.00 20.67
N ARG A 534 74.82 29.00 21.53
CA ARG A 534 74.94 28.50 22.91
C ARG A 534 75.14 26.99 22.98
N LEU A 535 74.54 26.24 22.05
CA LEU A 535 74.82 24.81 21.90
C LEU A 535 76.29 24.57 21.53
N TYR A 536 76.85 25.38 20.63
CA TYR A 536 78.27 25.32 20.30
C TYR A 536 79.16 25.59 21.53
N GLN A 537 78.81 26.57 22.37
CA GLN A 537 79.50 26.84 23.64
C GLN A 537 79.38 25.67 24.63
N ALA A 538 78.21 25.03 24.71
CA ALA A 538 78.03 23.82 25.51
C ALA A 538 78.96 22.68 25.04
N LYS A 539 79.08 22.49 23.73
CA LYS A 539 79.98 21.49 23.13
C LYS A 539 81.45 21.82 23.37
N SER A 540 81.88 23.06 23.17
CA SER A 540 83.27 23.49 23.36
C SER A 540 83.68 23.51 24.83
N GLY A 541 82.74 23.78 25.74
CA GLY A 541 82.97 23.79 27.18
C GLY A 541 83.26 22.41 27.79
N GLY A 542 83.08 21.32 27.04
CA GLY A 542 83.29 19.95 27.53
C GLY A 542 82.05 19.05 27.43
N ARG A 543 81.04 19.45 26.65
CA ARG A 543 79.81 18.67 26.36
C ARG A 543 78.98 18.36 27.62
N ASN A 544 77.91 17.57 27.44
CA ASN A 544 76.98 17.14 28.48
C ASN A 544 76.55 18.28 29.42
N ARG A 545 76.15 19.41 28.83
CA ARG A 545 75.76 20.61 29.58
C ARG A 545 74.74 21.46 28.84
N VAL A 546 74.10 22.35 29.59
CA VAL A 546 73.20 23.38 29.09
C VAL A 546 73.90 24.72 29.16
N CYS A 547 73.80 25.52 28.10
CA CYS A 547 74.30 26.88 28.04
C CYS A 547 73.14 27.84 27.73
N ALA A 548 72.95 28.86 28.56
CA ALA A 548 71.87 29.85 28.45
C ALA A 548 72.38 31.30 28.44
N GLU A 549 73.69 31.50 28.50
CA GLU A 549 74.38 32.79 28.56
C GLU A 549 75.57 32.77 27.59
N ASP A 550 75.96 33.94 27.07
CA ASP A 550 77.02 34.07 26.05
C ASP A 550 78.45 34.08 26.61
#